data_AF-A0A552U7A1-F1
#
_entry.id   AF-A0A552U7A1-F1
#
_cell.length_a   1.000
_cell.length_b   1.000
_cell.length_c   1.000
_cell.angle_alpha   90.00
_cell.angle_beta   90.00
_cell.angle_gamma   90.00
#
_symmetry.space_group_name_H-M   'P 1'
#
loop_
_entity.id
_entity.type
_entity.pdbx_description
1 polymer ?
#
loop_
_entity_poly.entity_id
_entity_poly.type
_entity_poly.pdbx_seq_one_letter_code
_entity_poly.pdbx_strand_id
1 'polypeptide(L)'
;MTDAAWRLAWVLPAILMLLGGVLVAARRGLIRLPGASVGAPPLKVVQVVALTPVSRLVVAEFGGETLLIGAGREGLRLLVRA
;
A
#
# COMPACT_ATOMS: atom_id res chain seq x y z
N MET A 1 34.18 34.08 -4.81
CA MET A 1 33.32 33.02 -4.23
C MET A 1 31.85 33.45 -4.22
N THR A 2 31.30 33.96 -5.34
CA THR A 2 29.96 34.63 -5.34
C THR A 2 29.02 34.12 -6.44
N ASP A 3 29.51 33.50 -7.51
CA ASP A 3 28.66 33.16 -8.66
C ASP A 3 27.79 31.92 -8.43
N ALA A 4 28.24 30.98 -7.61
CA ALA A 4 27.48 29.76 -7.31
C ALA A 4 26.30 30.03 -6.37
N ALA A 5 26.48 30.88 -5.36
CA ALA A 5 25.45 31.21 -4.36
C ALA A 5 24.27 31.96 -4.98
N TRP A 6 24.55 32.91 -5.89
CA TRP A 6 23.52 33.64 -6.62
C TRP A 6 22.69 32.70 -7.50
N ARG A 7 23.32 31.79 -8.24
CA ARG A 7 22.62 30.81 -9.08
C ARG A 7 21.77 29.86 -8.24
N LEU A 8 22.27 29.44 -7.07
CA LEU A 8 21.52 28.58 -6.17
C LEU A 8 20.22 29.26 -5.68
N ALA A 9 20.26 30.56 -5.37
CA ALA A 9 19.09 31.31 -4.91
C ALA A 9 17.93 31.31 -5.92
N TRP A 10 18.23 31.29 -7.23
CA TRP A 10 17.22 31.23 -8.29
C TRP A 10 16.67 29.81 -8.52
N VAL A 11 17.50 28.79 -8.36
CA VAL A 11 17.14 27.39 -8.68
C VAL A 11 16.52 26.68 -7.47
N LEU A 12 16.88 27.07 -6.24
CA LEU A 12 16.38 26.49 -5.00
C LEU A 12 14.83 26.48 -4.89
N PRO A 13 14.08 27.57 -5.17
CA PRO A 13 12.63 27.53 -5.10
C PRO A 13 12.01 26.57 -6.11
N ALA A 14 12.56 26.46 -7.32
CA ALA A 14 12.09 25.51 -8.32
C ALA A 14 12.32 24.06 -7.87
N ILE A 15 13.49 23.76 -7.29
CA ILE A 15 13.80 22.44 -6.72
C ILE A 15 12.84 22.11 -5.57
N LEU A 16 12.62 23.04 -4.65
CA LEU A 16 11.68 22.84 -3.54
C LEU A 16 10.26 22.61 -4.03
N MET A 17 9.83 23.31 -5.08
CA MET A 17 8.49 23.12 -5.65
C MET A 17 8.35 21.77 -6.33
N LEU A 18 9.38 21.30 -7.04
CA LEU A 18 9.40 19.96 -7.64
C LEU A 18 9.41 18.87 -6.56
N LEU A 19 10.27 18.98 -5.53
CA LEU A 19 10.31 18.03 -4.42
C LEU A 19 8.99 18.00 -3.65
N GLY A 20 8.40 19.17 -3.37
CA GLY A 20 7.09 19.29 -2.72
C GLY A 20 5.96 18.70 -3.56
N GLY A 21 5.97 18.97 -4.88
CA GLY A 21 5.01 18.40 -5.82
C GLY A 21 5.09 16.87 -5.89
N VAL A 22 6.30 16.31 -5.93
CA VAL A 22 6.53 14.86 -5.88
C VAL A 22 6.05 14.27 -4.55
N LEU A 23 6.32 14.93 -3.42
CA LEU A 23 5.85 14.48 -2.11
C LEU A 23 4.31 14.48 -2.01
N VAL A 24 3.66 15.53 -2.51
CA VAL A 24 2.19 15.63 -2.54
C VAL A 24 1.59 14.58 -3.47
N ALA A 25 2.19 14.37 -4.64
CA ALA A 25 1.74 13.37 -5.60
C ALA A 25 1.93 11.93 -5.07
N ALA A 26 3.02 11.67 -4.35
CA ALA A 26 3.25 10.41 -3.66
C ALA A 26 2.23 10.19 -2.53
N ARG A 27 1.96 11.22 -1.70
CA ARG A 27 0.94 11.15 -0.64
C ARG A 27 -0.48 10.95 -1.18
N ARG A 28 -0.79 11.54 -2.34
CA ARG A 28 -2.08 11.37 -3.03
C ARG A 28 -2.17 10.05 -3.81
N GLY A 29 -1.14 9.21 -3.78
CA GLY A 29 -1.12 7.93 -4.49
C GLY A 29 -1.12 8.05 -6.02
N LEU A 30 -0.82 9.25 -6.56
CA LEU A 30 -0.73 9.50 -8.00
C LEU A 30 0.57 8.92 -8.58
N ILE A 31 1.60 8.80 -7.75
CA ILE A 31 2.87 8.16 -8.10
C ILE A 31 2.91 6.82 -7.40
N ARG A 32 2.69 5.74 -8.16
CA ARG A 32 2.94 4.37 -7.69
C ARG A 32 4.42 4.06 -7.85
N LEU A 33 5.17 4.27 -6.78
CA LEU A 33 6.57 3.84 -6.70
C LEU A 33 6.59 2.29 -6.72
N PRO A 34 7.25 1.65 -7.70
CA PRO A 34 7.37 0.19 -7.73
C PRO A 34 8.08 -0.28 -6.45
N GLY A 35 7.41 -1.14 -5.69
CA GLY A 35 7.91 -1.68 -4.41
C GLY A 35 7.58 -0.86 -3.16
N ALA A 36 7.04 0.36 -3.28
CA ALA A 36 6.59 1.13 -2.11
C ALA A 36 5.12 0.82 -1.81
N SER A 37 4.87 -0.18 -0.97
CA SER A 37 3.56 -0.41 -0.37
C SER A 37 3.32 0.59 0.77
N VAL A 38 3.09 1.86 0.43
CA VAL A 38 2.58 2.85 1.40
C VAL A 38 1.11 2.51 1.63
N GLY A 39 0.80 1.97 2.82
CA GLY A 39 -0.58 1.69 3.23
C GLY A 39 -1.21 0.49 2.53
N ALA A 40 -0.57 -0.70 2.61
CA ALA A 40 -1.28 -1.94 2.36
C ALA A 40 -2.58 -1.89 3.18
N PRO A 41 -3.76 -1.96 2.53
CA PRO A 41 -5.02 -1.79 3.24
C PRO A 41 -5.08 -2.83 4.36
N PRO A 42 -5.55 -2.45 5.56
CA PRO A 42 -5.54 -3.36 6.69
C PRO A 42 -6.36 -4.61 6.34
N LEU A 43 -5.74 -5.78 6.47
CA LEU A 43 -6.46 -7.05 6.34
C LEU A 43 -7.40 -7.15 7.55
N LYS A 44 -8.70 -7.00 7.30
CA LYS A 44 -9.72 -7.13 8.34
C LYS A 44 -10.33 -8.51 8.25
N VAL A 45 -10.11 -9.35 9.25
CA VAL A 45 -10.83 -10.63 9.34
C VAL A 45 -12.27 -10.34 9.76
N VAL A 46 -13.21 -10.57 8.85
CA VAL A 46 -14.63 -10.35 9.07
C VAL A 46 -15.22 -11.52 9.83
N GLN A 47 -14.89 -12.74 9.41
CA GLN A 47 -15.46 -13.95 10.00
C GLN A 47 -14.51 -15.14 9.85
N VAL A 48 -14.50 -16.01 10.86
CA VAL A 48 -13.81 -17.30 10.81
C VAL A 48 -14.82 -18.39 11.13
N VAL A 49 -14.95 -19.38 10.25
CA VAL A 49 -15.82 -20.55 10.43
C VAL A 49 -14.95 -21.80 10.49
N ALA A 50 -15.03 -22.55 11.57
CA ALA A 50 -14.39 -23.86 11.65
C ALA A 50 -15.23 -24.88 10.87
N LEU A 51 -14.61 -25.54 9.89
CA LEU A 51 -15.23 -26.59 9.08
C LEU A 51 -14.91 -27.97 9.67
N THR A 52 -13.67 -28.16 10.11
CA THR A 52 -13.17 -29.38 10.79
C THR A 52 -12.21 -28.97 11.91
N PRO A 53 -11.73 -29.89 12.76
CA PRO A 53 -10.72 -29.56 13.77
C PRO A 53 -9.42 -28.95 13.20
N VAL A 54 -9.14 -29.20 11.92
CA VAL A 54 -7.93 -28.74 11.23
C VAL A 54 -8.22 -27.79 10.06
N SER A 55 -9.48 -27.50 9.75
CA SER A 55 -9.88 -26.70 8.60
C SER A 55 -10.75 -25.52 9.03
N ARG A 56 -10.42 -24.33 8.54
CA ARG A 56 -11.16 -23.08 8.78
C ARG A 56 -11.40 -22.35 7.47
N LEU A 57 -12.55 -21.71 7.36
CA LEU A 57 -12.85 -20.73 6.32
C LEU A 57 -12.72 -19.34 6.93
N VAL A 58 -11.96 -18.47 6.30
CA VAL A 58 -11.73 -17.10 6.74
C VAL A 58 -12.28 -16.16 5.69
N VAL A 59 -13.24 -15.31 6.08
CA VAL A 59 -13.70 -14.17 5.30
C VAL A 59 -12.87 -12.98 5.75
N ALA A 60 -12.10 -12.39 4.83
CA ALA A 60 -11.27 -11.22 5.10
C ALA A 60 -11.61 -10.10 4.12
N GLU A 61 -11.52 -8.86 4.55
CA GLU A 61 -11.64 -7.69 3.71
C GLU A 61 -10.23 -7.11 3.49
N PHE A 62 -9.88 -6.85 2.24
CA PHE A 62 -8.60 -6.24 1.88
C PHE A 62 -8.82 -5.20 0.78
N GLY A 63 -8.58 -3.93 1.10
CA GLY A 63 -8.72 -2.84 0.12
C GLY A 63 -10.14 -2.62 -0.39
N GLY A 64 -11.15 -2.96 0.41
CA GLY A 64 -12.57 -2.86 0.03
C GLY A 64 -13.12 -4.07 -0.73
N GLU A 65 -12.29 -5.08 -1.00
CA GLU A 65 -12.70 -6.34 -1.61
C GLU A 65 -12.82 -7.44 -0.56
N THR A 66 -13.77 -8.35 -0.79
CA THR A 66 -13.96 -9.51 0.08
C THR A 66 -13.17 -10.70 -0.44
N LEU A 67 -12.32 -11.24 0.43
CA LEU A 67 -11.49 -12.41 0.20
C LEU A 67 -12.07 -13.59 0.97
N LEU A 68 -12.25 -14.72 0.29
CA LEU A 68 -12.55 -16.00 0.90
C LEU A 68 -11.27 -16.83 0.94
N ILE A 69 -10.80 -17.18 2.14
CA ILE A 69 -9.54 -17.92 2.36
C ILE A 69 -9.85 -19.23 3.06
N GLY A 70 -9.45 -20.35 2.47
CA GLY A 70 -9.42 -21.65 3.12
C GLY A 70 -8.10 -21.83 3.87
N ALA A 71 -8.16 -22.20 5.14
CA ALA A 71 -7.02 -22.56 5.97
C ALA A 71 -7.13 -24.03 6.37
N GLY A 72 -6.10 -24.83 6.09
CA GLY A 72 -6.07 -26.26 6.41
C GLY A 72 -4.67 -26.80 6.67
N ARG A 73 -4.52 -28.13 6.73
CA ARG A 73 -3.19 -28.78 6.88
C ARG A 73 -2.23 -28.45 5.74
N GLU A 74 -2.77 -28.26 4.54
CA GLU A 74 -2.04 -27.87 3.32
C GLU A 74 -1.62 -26.38 3.33
N GLY A 75 -2.04 -25.60 4.33
CA GLY A 75 -1.78 -24.17 4.45
C GLY A 75 -2.98 -23.28 4.12
N LEU A 76 -2.69 -22.05 3.68
CA LEU A 76 -3.67 -21.02 3.33
C LEU A 76 -3.87 -20.97 1.82
N ARG A 77 -5.13 -20.95 1.36
CA ARG A 77 -5.50 -20.85 -0.05
C ARG A 77 -6.59 -19.81 -0.24
N LEU A 78 -6.33 -18.82 -1.11
CA LEU A 78 -7.39 -17.93 -1.58
C LEU A 78 -8.34 -18.74 -2.47
N LEU A 79 -9.61 -18.75 -2.08
CA LEU A 79 -10.66 -19.49 -2.78
C LEU A 79 -11.37 -18.59 -3.79
N VAL A 80 -11.79 -17.40 -3.35
CA VAL A 80 -12.56 -16.44 -4.15
C VAL A 80 -12.20 -15.01 -3.75
N ARG A 81 -12.27 -14.11 -4.73
CA ARG A 81 -12.19 -12.66 -4.60
C ARG A 81 -13.44 -12.06 -5.24
N ALA A 82 -14.17 -11.23 -4.51
CA ALA A 82 -15.37 -10.54 -4.96
C ALA A 82 -15.12 -9.03 -5.04
#